data_AF-A0A0N0JFT7-F1
#
_entry.id   AF-A0A0N0JFT7-F1
#
_cell.length_a   1.000
_cell.length_b   1.000
_cell.length_c   1.000
_cell.angle_alpha   90.00
_cell.angle_beta   90.00
_cell.angle_gamma   90.00
#
_symmetry.space_group_name_H-M   'P 1'
#
loop_
_entity.id
_entity.type
_entity.pdbx_description
1 polymer ?
#
loop_
_entity_poly.entity_id
_entity_poly.type
_entity_poly.pdbx_seq_one_letter_code
_entity_poly.pdbx_strand_id
1 'polypeptide(L)'
;MRPPDTQAREAAAWAAFVQLLAEHLLAQWPAMQERLGDKLPAFVELAAQQALKLRLVRAPSVARYANLCFVWGPNFHDRPGFEWAQGLLAAPREREWATMHQLVRRSLQELQRLPEARIAPQALQAADERLMARFGHLGRHGALHPPEPPPLALQACDLEALEIRLAEAAVTEHYQLQGQAWQRVALPVPAPVRVDAANPLPRLVAALAHPGSAFEPRPATRLQLRSRSHAVCDGDVHPALSFAGSHGLWRWVGHETRAVSWPVQALTQTVQSAGPGTAVAEETSPDIFKLELQVCGLRDEGDALGTQATQLWVWPAEQWWVELERQAPAAQPVVAQREPALRAATRCRVERDGEAQDPLPLKRGFEQGLDHATGQALQKLLAALAAVEGVSRPQLEGVLALLAGRAALSWGWQLGAAGLEGRALMRLVGALDLQACQAELQAEGELALDGARARLVLRCAGASALQLQLRREAAEPPLLPVLLPCRHAFRLPFTAELTPLATDTGTLLLPGGPCTGALVGEAGLRPRMSGGSGWEWFAHLRLEAAQLPLVLTDPVLGQRRHTHDLWPAQTLIDWSLA
;
A
#
# COMPACT_ATOMS: atom_id res chain seq x y z
N MET A 1 32.88 31.76 2.68
CA MET A 1 33.90 32.41 1.83
C MET A 1 34.89 31.35 1.37
N ARG A 2 35.15 31.22 0.06
CA ARG A 2 36.22 30.34 -0.43
C ARG A 2 37.58 31.01 -0.15
N PRO A 3 38.66 30.25 0.12
CA PRO A 3 40.00 30.83 0.31
C PRO A 3 40.40 31.69 -0.90
N PRO A 4 41.06 32.85 -0.71
CA PRO A 4 41.49 33.72 -1.81
C PRO A 4 42.41 33.01 -2.83
N ASP A 5 43.19 32.02 -2.39
CA ASP A 5 44.02 31.16 -3.27
C ASP A 5 43.18 30.34 -4.26
N THR A 6 41.97 29.93 -3.89
CA THR A 6 41.07 29.18 -4.78
C THR A 6 40.50 30.05 -5.90
N GLN A 7 40.20 31.33 -5.63
CA GLN A 7 39.66 32.24 -6.64
C GLN A 7 40.71 32.62 -7.69
N ALA A 8 41.93 32.92 -7.25
CA ALA A 8 43.05 33.23 -8.16
C ALA A 8 43.38 32.03 -9.07
N ARG A 9 43.37 30.81 -8.52
CA ARG A 9 43.63 29.58 -9.27
C ARG A 9 42.54 29.27 -10.30
N GLU A 10 41.27 29.46 -9.96
CA GLU A 10 40.16 29.29 -10.92
C GLU A 10 40.18 30.36 -12.02
N ALA A 11 40.51 31.62 -11.68
CA ALA A 11 40.67 32.67 -12.69
C ALA A 11 41.83 32.37 -13.65
N ALA A 12 42.97 31.90 -13.14
CA ALA A 12 44.10 31.49 -13.95
C ALA A 12 43.77 30.27 -14.83
N ALA A 13 43.08 29.28 -14.29
CA ALA A 13 42.63 28.10 -15.04
C ALA A 13 41.66 28.48 -16.17
N TRP A 14 40.73 29.41 -15.91
CA TRP A 14 39.82 29.92 -16.93
C TRP A 14 40.54 30.70 -18.03
N ALA A 15 41.48 31.59 -17.67
CA ALA A 15 42.28 32.33 -18.63
C ALA A 15 43.08 31.38 -19.53
N ALA A 16 43.70 30.34 -18.94
CA ALA A 16 44.39 29.29 -19.68
C ALA A 16 43.46 28.53 -20.62
N PHE A 17 42.23 28.20 -20.18
CA PHE A 17 41.21 27.60 -21.04
C PHE A 17 40.86 28.50 -22.24
N VAL A 18 40.61 29.79 -22.03
CA VAL A 18 40.29 30.73 -23.11
C VAL A 18 41.43 30.85 -24.11
N GLN A 19 42.68 30.88 -23.64
CA GLN A 19 43.86 30.88 -24.52
C GLN A 19 43.94 29.61 -25.36
N LEU A 20 43.82 28.43 -24.73
CA LEU A 20 43.82 27.14 -25.43
C LEU A 20 42.64 27.01 -26.41
N LEU A 21 41.48 27.58 -26.08
CA LEU A 21 40.33 27.64 -26.97
C LEU A 21 40.64 28.48 -28.20
N ALA A 22 41.30 29.63 -28.05
CA ALA A 22 41.67 30.48 -29.18
C ALA A 22 42.64 29.77 -30.13
N GLU A 23 43.67 29.12 -29.60
CA GLU A 23 44.60 28.29 -30.38
C GLU A 23 43.87 27.16 -31.10
N HIS A 24 42.95 26.48 -30.41
CA HIS A 24 42.18 25.38 -30.99
C HIS A 24 41.25 25.85 -32.12
N LEU A 25 40.49 26.92 -31.91
CA LEU A 25 39.57 27.46 -32.92
C LEU A 25 40.32 27.99 -34.15
N LEU A 26 41.51 28.56 -33.99
CA LEU A 26 42.36 28.99 -35.10
C LEU A 26 42.74 27.81 -36.01
N ALA A 27 43.12 26.68 -35.41
CA ALA A 27 43.43 25.47 -36.16
C ALA A 27 42.21 24.91 -36.92
N GLN A 28 40.99 25.17 -36.42
CA GLN A 28 39.75 24.76 -37.10
C GLN A 28 39.33 25.72 -38.22
N TRP A 29 39.66 27.01 -38.10
CA TRP A 29 39.18 28.08 -38.96
C TRP A 29 40.33 28.98 -39.46
N PRO A 30 41.28 28.46 -40.26
CA PRO A 30 42.49 29.19 -40.67
C PRO A 30 42.17 30.47 -41.46
N ALA A 31 41.11 30.48 -42.26
CA ALA A 31 40.66 31.68 -42.97
C ALA A 31 40.27 32.84 -42.04
N MET A 32 39.97 32.57 -40.75
CA MET A 32 39.71 33.64 -39.78
C MET A 32 41.00 34.30 -39.29
N GLN A 33 42.16 33.65 -39.42
CA GLN A 33 43.45 34.27 -39.15
C GLN A 33 43.68 35.47 -40.07
N GLU A 34 43.38 35.32 -41.35
CA GLU A 34 43.53 36.39 -42.35
C GLU A 34 42.56 37.56 -42.10
N ARG A 35 41.38 37.29 -41.51
CA ARG A 35 40.35 38.30 -41.25
C ARG A 35 40.52 39.03 -39.93
N LEU A 36 40.94 38.32 -38.87
CA LEU A 36 41.01 38.86 -37.52
C LEU A 36 42.44 39.27 -37.12
N GLY A 37 43.47 38.64 -37.70
CA GLY A 37 44.88 38.92 -37.39
C GLY A 37 45.14 38.94 -35.88
N ASP A 38 45.80 40.00 -35.42
CA ASP A 38 46.15 40.20 -34.00
C ASP A 38 44.93 40.37 -33.07
N LYS A 39 43.71 40.57 -33.60
CA LYS A 39 42.48 40.73 -32.81
C LYS A 39 41.85 39.41 -32.39
N LEU A 40 42.40 38.28 -32.82
CA LEU A 40 41.84 36.95 -32.57
C LEU A 40 41.71 36.62 -31.06
N PRO A 41 42.72 36.85 -30.18
CA PRO A 41 42.57 36.53 -28.76
C PRO A 41 41.45 37.34 -28.10
N ALA A 42 41.37 38.64 -28.42
CA ALA A 42 40.31 39.53 -27.93
C ALA A 42 38.92 39.11 -28.44
N PHE A 43 38.82 38.57 -29.66
CA PHE A 43 37.58 38.04 -30.20
C PHE A 43 37.07 36.83 -29.41
N VAL A 44 37.95 35.86 -29.13
CA VAL A 44 37.59 34.64 -28.38
C VAL A 44 37.25 34.97 -26.92
N GLU A 45 38.01 35.89 -26.31
CA GLU A 45 37.71 36.38 -24.96
C GLU A 45 36.33 37.06 -24.91
N LEU A 46 36.01 37.92 -25.88
CA LEU A 46 34.70 38.55 -25.97
C LEU A 46 33.58 37.53 -26.15
N ALA A 47 33.76 36.52 -27.01
CA ALA A 47 32.79 35.45 -27.20
C ALA A 47 32.59 34.63 -25.91
N ALA A 48 33.65 34.36 -25.16
CA ALA A 48 33.57 33.68 -23.87
C ALA A 48 32.81 34.52 -22.82
N GLN A 49 33.10 35.83 -22.75
CA GLN A 49 32.36 36.76 -21.88
C GLN A 49 30.87 36.85 -22.25
N GLN A 50 30.55 36.84 -23.55
CA GLN A 50 29.17 36.82 -24.05
C GLN A 50 28.46 35.52 -23.67
N ALA A 51 29.10 34.37 -23.84
CA ALA A 51 28.55 33.08 -23.42
C ALA A 51 28.20 33.08 -21.92
N LEU A 52 29.10 33.61 -21.08
CA LEU A 52 28.85 33.74 -19.64
C LEU A 52 27.68 34.69 -19.32
N LYS A 53 27.52 35.80 -20.05
CA LYS A 53 26.36 36.70 -19.92
C LYS A 53 25.05 35.99 -20.29
N LEU A 54 25.10 35.09 -21.28
CA LEU A 54 24.01 34.20 -21.67
C LEU A 54 23.83 33.00 -20.72
N ARG A 55 24.53 32.98 -19.58
CA ARG A 55 24.48 31.94 -18.54
C ARG A 55 25.00 30.56 -18.99
N LEU A 56 25.74 30.51 -20.09
CA LEU A 56 26.50 29.32 -20.50
C LEU A 56 27.77 29.26 -19.64
N VAL A 57 27.80 28.41 -18.63
CA VAL A 57 28.89 28.39 -17.65
C VAL A 57 29.84 27.22 -17.83
N ARG A 58 29.44 26.16 -18.53
CA ARG A 58 30.28 24.98 -18.74
C ARG A 58 31.31 25.31 -19.80
N ALA A 59 32.56 24.93 -19.58
CA ALA A 59 33.64 25.19 -20.54
C ALA A 59 33.34 24.65 -21.95
N PRO A 60 32.80 23.42 -22.13
CA PRO A 60 32.40 22.97 -23.46
C PRO A 60 31.28 23.81 -24.07
N SER A 61 30.25 24.23 -23.31
CA SER A 61 29.19 25.12 -23.83
C SER A 61 29.76 26.44 -24.32
N VAL A 62 30.66 27.06 -23.55
CA VAL A 62 31.34 28.31 -23.92
C VAL A 62 32.18 28.13 -25.18
N ALA A 63 32.94 27.03 -25.26
CA ALA A 63 33.73 26.71 -26.44
C ALA A 63 32.85 26.55 -27.69
N ARG A 64 31.74 25.81 -27.60
CA ARG A 64 30.78 25.65 -28.70
C ARG A 64 30.14 26.97 -29.11
N TYR A 65 29.80 27.84 -28.16
CA TYR A 65 29.29 29.18 -28.47
C TYR A 65 30.31 30.05 -29.20
N ALA A 66 31.57 30.03 -28.75
CA ALA A 66 32.66 30.71 -29.44
C ALA A 66 32.87 30.16 -30.86
N ASN A 67 32.79 28.84 -31.05
CA ASN A 67 32.81 28.20 -32.37
C ASN A 67 31.70 28.73 -33.28
N LEU A 68 30.46 28.86 -32.78
CA LEU A 68 29.35 29.45 -33.54
C LEU A 68 29.57 30.94 -33.87
N CYS A 69 30.29 31.69 -33.03
CA CYS A 69 30.67 33.07 -33.33
C CYS A 69 31.67 33.18 -34.49
N PHE A 70 32.49 32.15 -34.73
CA PHE A 70 33.36 32.08 -35.92
C PHE A 70 32.53 31.85 -37.20
N VAL A 71 31.41 31.13 -37.08
CA VAL A 71 30.51 30.84 -38.21
C VAL A 71 29.63 32.04 -38.55
N TRP A 72 28.90 32.56 -37.57
CA TRP A 72 27.84 33.55 -37.77
C TRP A 72 28.26 34.98 -37.41
N GLY A 73 29.45 35.14 -36.80
CA GLY A 73 29.96 36.39 -36.28
C GLY A 73 29.57 36.63 -34.81
N PRO A 74 30.16 37.67 -34.17
CA PRO A 74 29.91 37.99 -32.77
C PRO A 74 28.46 38.49 -32.59
N ASN A 75 27.83 38.15 -31.46
CA ASN A 75 26.43 38.46 -31.18
C ASN A 75 25.45 38.07 -32.30
N PHE A 76 25.68 36.94 -33.00
CA PHE A 76 24.81 36.54 -34.11
C PHE A 76 23.34 36.41 -33.69
N HIS A 77 23.09 35.97 -32.46
CA HIS A 77 21.76 35.80 -31.87
C HIS A 77 20.96 37.10 -31.72
N ASP A 78 21.59 38.27 -31.78
CA ASP A 78 20.91 39.58 -31.72
C ASP A 78 20.59 40.13 -33.13
N ARG A 79 21.02 39.44 -34.20
CA ARG A 79 20.85 39.93 -35.58
C ARG A 79 19.53 39.44 -36.17
N PRO A 80 18.90 40.24 -37.07
CA PRO A 80 17.73 39.78 -37.82
C PRO A 80 18.02 38.46 -38.56
N GLY A 81 17.08 37.52 -38.52
CA GLY A 81 17.22 36.17 -39.10
C GLY A 81 17.80 35.11 -38.16
N PHE A 82 18.18 35.48 -36.92
CA PHE A 82 18.66 34.57 -35.88
C PHE A 82 17.71 34.47 -34.67
N GLU A 83 16.42 34.77 -34.85
CA GLU A 83 15.40 34.72 -33.81
C GLU A 83 15.32 33.32 -33.16
N TRP A 84 15.61 32.28 -33.93
CA TRP A 84 15.72 30.90 -33.44
C TRP A 84 16.83 30.74 -32.38
N ALA A 85 17.97 31.42 -32.56
CA ALA A 85 19.09 31.35 -31.62
C ALA A 85 18.76 32.09 -30.34
N GLN A 86 18.11 33.25 -30.44
CA GLN A 86 17.61 34.01 -29.30
C GLN A 86 16.60 33.17 -28.49
N GLY A 87 15.65 32.52 -29.17
CA GLY A 87 14.66 31.66 -28.51
C GLY A 87 15.28 30.49 -27.74
N LEU A 88 16.30 29.83 -28.32
CA LEU A 88 17.03 28.74 -27.66
C LEU A 88 17.89 29.24 -26.48
N LEU A 89 18.56 30.38 -26.63
CA LEU A 89 19.42 30.98 -25.59
C LEU A 89 18.61 31.58 -24.42
N ALA A 90 17.32 31.85 -24.61
CA ALA A 90 16.41 32.27 -23.54
C ALA A 90 16.01 31.12 -22.58
N ALA A 91 16.36 29.87 -22.91
CA ALA A 91 16.02 28.71 -22.09
C ALA A 91 16.65 28.78 -20.67
N PRO A 92 16.03 28.13 -19.67
CA PRO A 92 16.60 28.02 -18.33
C PRO A 92 18.00 27.40 -18.33
N ARG A 93 18.84 27.81 -17.37
CA ARG A 93 20.24 27.38 -17.27
C ARG A 93 20.39 25.87 -17.11
N GLU A 94 19.41 25.20 -16.53
CA GLU A 94 19.36 23.73 -16.39
C GLU A 94 19.42 23.02 -17.75
N ARG A 95 19.00 23.71 -18.82
CA ARG A 95 19.01 23.22 -20.21
C ARG A 95 20.24 23.63 -21.00
N GLU A 96 21.24 24.25 -20.37
CA GLU A 96 22.44 24.78 -21.04
C GLU A 96 23.02 23.84 -22.10
N TRP A 97 23.14 22.54 -21.77
CA TRP A 97 23.67 21.55 -22.72
C TRP A 97 22.75 21.33 -23.93
N ALA A 98 21.46 21.10 -23.66
CA ALA A 98 20.46 20.90 -24.70
C ALA A 98 20.35 22.14 -25.60
N THR A 99 20.38 23.33 -25.02
CA THR A 99 20.44 24.60 -25.74
C THR A 99 21.63 24.66 -26.68
N MET A 100 22.84 24.36 -26.21
CA MET A 100 24.03 24.40 -27.08
C MET A 100 24.00 23.33 -28.17
N HIS A 101 23.50 22.14 -27.87
CA HIS A 101 23.27 21.11 -28.88
C HIS A 101 22.32 21.59 -29.97
N GLN A 102 21.15 22.09 -29.58
CA GLN A 102 20.12 22.60 -30.49
C GLN A 102 20.63 23.77 -31.33
N LEU A 103 21.44 24.67 -30.74
CA LEU A 103 22.07 25.78 -31.46
C LEU A 103 23.04 25.30 -32.55
N VAL A 104 23.87 24.30 -32.26
CA VAL A 104 24.80 23.72 -33.25
C VAL A 104 24.02 22.98 -34.33
N ARG A 105 23.03 22.15 -33.96
CA ARG A 105 22.20 21.41 -34.92
C ARG A 105 21.41 22.35 -35.82
N ARG A 106 20.81 23.39 -35.26
CA ARG A 106 20.10 24.40 -36.04
C ARG A 106 21.05 25.19 -36.94
N SER A 107 22.25 25.53 -36.47
CA SER A 107 23.29 26.16 -37.30
C SER A 107 23.67 25.28 -38.50
N LEU A 108 23.81 23.97 -38.30
CA LEU A 108 24.07 23.03 -39.41
C LEU A 108 22.93 23.02 -40.43
N GLN A 109 21.67 23.02 -39.97
CA GLN A 109 20.50 23.12 -40.85
C GLN A 109 20.47 24.44 -41.62
N GLU A 110 20.76 25.58 -40.98
CA GLU A 110 20.77 26.89 -41.65
C GLU A 110 21.92 27.00 -42.67
N LEU A 111 23.11 26.47 -42.37
CA LEU A 111 24.20 26.40 -43.36
C LEU A 111 23.83 25.53 -44.57
N GLN A 112 23.05 24.46 -44.39
CA GLN A 112 22.56 23.64 -45.52
C GLN A 112 21.55 24.40 -46.39
N ARG A 113 20.76 25.31 -45.80
CA ARG A 113 19.81 26.15 -46.53
C ARG A 113 20.47 27.32 -47.26
N LEU A 114 21.69 27.70 -46.86
CA LEU A 114 22.46 28.80 -47.44
C LEU A 114 23.69 28.24 -48.20
N PRO A 115 23.53 27.68 -49.41
CA PRO A 115 24.63 27.09 -50.16
C PRO A 115 25.74 28.09 -50.55
N GLU A 116 25.44 29.40 -50.52
CA GLU A 116 26.41 30.49 -50.71
C GLU A 116 27.21 30.82 -49.43
N ALA A 117 26.92 30.18 -48.30
CA ALA A 117 27.66 30.37 -47.07
C ALA A 117 29.11 29.93 -47.26
N ARG A 118 30.05 30.74 -46.76
CA ARG A 118 31.50 30.48 -46.86
C ARG A 118 31.97 29.27 -46.04
N ILE A 119 31.11 28.73 -45.19
CA ILE A 119 31.41 27.62 -44.29
C ILE A 119 30.51 26.45 -44.64
N ALA A 120 31.12 25.32 -45.05
CA ALA A 120 30.39 24.09 -45.30
C ALA A 120 29.85 23.51 -43.98
N PRO A 121 28.63 22.93 -43.97
CA PRO A 121 28.06 22.28 -42.78
C PRO A 121 28.99 21.21 -42.18
N GLN A 122 29.67 20.42 -43.02
CA GLN A 122 30.59 19.37 -42.59
C GLN A 122 31.82 19.96 -41.86
N ALA A 123 32.26 21.16 -42.23
CA ALA A 123 33.37 21.83 -41.55
C ALA A 123 32.98 22.24 -40.12
N LEU A 124 31.76 22.77 -39.93
CA LEU A 124 31.23 23.09 -38.60
C LEU A 124 31.08 21.82 -37.75
N GLN A 125 30.51 20.76 -38.31
CA GLN A 125 30.37 19.48 -37.59
C GLN A 125 31.72 18.95 -37.12
N ALA A 126 32.72 18.88 -38.01
CA ALA A 126 34.04 18.37 -37.66
C ALA A 126 34.79 19.26 -36.65
N ALA A 127 34.57 20.58 -36.69
CA ALA A 127 35.09 21.51 -35.69
C ALA A 127 34.45 21.29 -34.31
N ASP A 128 33.12 21.09 -34.25
CA ASP A 128 32.39 20.80 -33.01
C ASP A 128 32.84 19.47 -32.37
N GLU A 129 33.01 18.42 -33.18
CA GLU A 129 33.52 17.11 -32.74
C GLU A 129 34.92 17.22 -32.11
N ARG A 130 35.85 17.92 -32.77
CA ARG A 130 37.22 18.11 -32.25
C ARG A 130 37.25 18.98 -31.00
N LEU A 131 36.39 19.99 -30.93
CA LEU A 131 36.23 20.85 -29.76
C LEU A 131 35.74 20.03 -28.57
N MET A 132 34.75 19.17 -28.78
CA MET A 132 34.22 18.30 -27.76
C MET A 132 35.21 17.23 -27.29
N ALA A 133 36.00 16.66 -28.21
CA ALA A 133 37.11 15.77 -27.84
C ALA A 133 38.16 16.48 -26.96
N ARG A 134 38.43 17.76 -27.23
CA ARG A 134 39.45 18.54 -26.51
C ARG A 134 38.97 19.07 -25.17
N PHE A 135 37.77 19.62 -25.10
CA PHE A 135 37.29 20.39 -23.93
C PHE A 135 36.10 19.75 -23.21
N GLY A 136 35.51 18.69 -23.75
CA GLY A 136 34.28 18.09 -23.24
C GLY A 136 34.35 17.60 -21.79
N HIS A 137 35.55 17.25 -21.31
CA HIS A 137 35.78 16.75 -19.95
C HIS A 137 35.99 17.86 -18.90
N LEU A 138 36.06 19.13 -19.31
CA LEU A 138 36.25 20.26 -18.41
C LEU A 138 34.95 20.61 -17.68
N GLY A 139 35.09 21.16 -16.46
CA GLY A 139 33.96 21.60 -15.65
C GLY A 139 33.36 22.94 -16.10
N ARG A 140 33.06 23.80 -15.13
CA ARG A 140 32.37 25.08 -15.34
C ARG A 140 33.20 26.26 -14.83
N HIS A 141 32.88 27.46 -15.30
CA HIS A 141 33.48 28.70 -14.81
C HIS A 141 33.38 28.80 -13.27
N GLY A 142 34.54 28.94 -12.61
CA GLY A 142 34.67 28.95 -11.14
C GLY A 142 34.74 27.58 -10.47
N ALA A 143 34.78 26.50 -11.24
CA ALA A 143 35.09 25.12 -10.83
C ALA A 143 35.50 24.29 -12.07
N LEU A 144 36.64 24.61 -12.69
CA LEU A 144 37.07 23.96 -13.94
C LEU A 144 37.56 22.52 -13.71
N HIS A 145 38.05 22.23 -12.50
CA HIS A 145 38.53 20.92 -12.02
C HIS A 145 37.97 20.70 -10.59
N PRO A 146 36.92 19.89 -10.38
CA PRO A 146 36.87 18.45 -10.67
C PRO A 146 35.84 18.08 -11.75
N PRO A 147 35.88 16.85 -12.29
CA PRO A 147 35.02 16.43 -13.40
C PRO A 147 33.53 16.60 -13.07
N GLU A 148 32.83 17.36 -13.91
CA GLU A 148 31.39 17.16 -14.11
C GLU A 148 31.17 15.73 -14.65
N PRO A 149 29.95 15.16 -14.56
CA PRO A 149 29.63 13.93 -15.30
C PRO A 149 30.09 14.07 -16.76
N PRO A 150 30.50 12.97 -17.42
CA PRO A 150 31.03 13.01 -18.78
C PRO A 150 30.08 13.81 -19.69
N PRO A 151 30.62 14.57 -20.65
CA PRO A 151 29.80 15.38 -21.54
C PRO A 151 28.75 14.48 -22.20
N LEU A 152 27.51 14.96 -22.22
CA LEU A 152 26.42 14.28 -22.93
C LEU A 152 26.82 14.07 -24.39
N ALA A 153 26.29 13.01 -25.02
CA ALA A 153 26.65 12.65 -26.38
C ALA A 153 26.46 13.83 -27.35
N LEU A 154 27.29 13.87 -28.38
CA LEU A 154 27.19 14.83 -29.50
C LEU A 154 25.96 14.59 -30.38
N GLN A 155 25.35 13.41 -30.27
CA GLN A 155 24.21 12.99 -31.04
C GLN A 155 22.95 13.01 -30.17
N ALA A 156 21.80 13.30 -30.78
CA ALA A 156 20.53 13.19 -30.10
C ALA A 156 20.35 11.77 -29.52
N CYS A 157 19.87 11.71 -28.29
CA CYS A 157 19.57 10.47 -27.60
C CYS A 157 18.46 10.73 -26.60
N ASP A 158 17.27 10.29 -26.95
CA ASP A 158 16.08 10.49 -26.15
C ASP A 158 14.96 9.51 -26.54
N LEU A 159 13.91 9.48 -25.72
CA LEU A 159 12.72 8.66 -25.91
C LEU A 159 11.61 9.49 -26.54
N GLU A 160 10.87 8.89 -27.48
CA GLU A 160 9.62 9.44 -27.99
C GLU A 160 8.46 9.12 -27.05
N ALA A 161 8.38 7.86 -26.61
CA ALA A 161 7.37 7.37 -25.67
C ALA A 161 7.82 6.06 -25.01
N LEU A 162 7.19 5.71 -23.89
CA LEU A 162 7.28 4.36 -23.31
C LEU A 162 5.91 3.87 -22.82
N GLU A 163 5.76 2.56 -22.70
CA GLU A 163 4.56 1.89 -22.20
C GLU A 163 4.97 0.84 -21.16
N ILE A 164 4.33 0.85 -19.99
CA ILE A 164 4.44 -0.19 -18.96
C ILE A 164 3.12 -0.92 -18.88
N ARG A 165 3.16 -2.26 -18.98
CA ARG A 165 1.94 -3.08 -18.96
C ARG A 165 2.18 -4.43 -18.31
N LEU A 166 1.12 -5.09 -17.89
CA LEU A 166 1.14 -6.51 -17.56
C LEU A 166 0.98 -7.32 -18.85
N ALA A 167 2.01 -8.10 -19.19
CA ALA A 167 1.91 -9.09 -20.27
C ALA A 167 1.12 -10.32 -19.79
N GLU A 168 1.32 -10.70 -18.54
CA GLU A 168 0.59 -11.77 -17.83
C GLU A 168 0.25 -11.25 -16.44
N ALA A 169 -1.03 -11.29 -16.05
CA ALA A 169 -1.51 -10.86 -14.74
C ALA A 169 -1.78 -12.08 -13.86
N ALA A 170 -1.35 -12.06 -12.59
CA ALA A 170 -1.66 -13.14 -11.65
C ALA A 170 -3.14 -13.15 -11.24
N VAL A 171 -3.76 -11.97 -11.10
CA VAL A 171 -5.16 -11.86 -10.69
C VAL A 171 -6.03 -11.60 -11.91
N THR A 172 -6.76 -12.63 -12.32
CA THR A 172 -7.71 -12.57 -13.45
C THR A 172 -9.16 -12.65 -13.01
N GLU A 173 -9.42 -13.03 -11.76
CA GLU A 173 -10.76 -13.20 -11.21
C GLU A 173 -10.77 -12.79 -9.73
N HIS A 174 -11.93 -12.36 -9.24
CA HIS A 174 -12.17 -12.13 -7.82
C HIS A 174 -13.48 -12.77 -7.37
N TYR A 175 -13.64 -13.00 -6.07
CA TYR A 175 -14.92 -13.48 -5.54
C TYR A 175 -15.90 -12.31 -5.39
N GLN A 176 -17.11 -12.52 -5.89
CA GLN A 176 -18.20 -11.58 -5.77
C GLN A 176 -19.47 -12.31 -5.33
N LEU A 177 -20.24 -11.67 -4.45
CA LEU A 177 -21.59 -12.12 -4.11
C LEU A 177 -22.54 -11.68 -5.22
N GLN A 178 -23.05 -12.63 -6.01
CA GLN A 178 -24.08 -12.39 -7.02
C GLN A 178 -25.39 -13.06 -6.58
N GLY A 179 -26.37 -12.25 -6.22
CA GLY A 179 -27.59 -12.74 -5.56
C GLY A 179 -27.25 -13.35 -4.20
N GLN A 180 -27.46 -14.67 -4.05
CA GLN A 180 -27.14 -15.42 -2.82
C GLN A 180 -25.94 -16.36 -2.97
N ALA A 181 -25.27 -16.36 -4.12
CA ALA A 181 -24.15 -17.25 -4.41
C ALA A 181 -22.84 -16.47 -4.55
N TRP A 182 -21.77 -17.02 -3.96
CA TRP A 182 -20.41 -16.55 -4.21
C TRP A 182 -19.91 -17.16 -5.51
N GLN A 183 -19.39 -16.32 -6.39
CA GLN A 183 -18.84 -16.73 -7.67
C GLN A 183 -17.52 -16.01 -7.94
N ARG A 184 -16.63 -16.67 -8.67
CA ARG A 184 -15.42 -16.04 -9.21
C ARG A 184 -15.81 -15.32 -10.50
N VAL A 185 -15.50 -14.04 -10.57
CA VAL A 185 -15.87 -13.15 -11.68
C VAL A 185 -14.60 -12.64 -12.32
N ALA A 186 -14.55 -12.69 -13.65
CA ALA A 186 -13.42 -12.20 -14.42
C ALA A 186 -13.19 -10.70 -14.23
N LEU A 187 -11.92 -10.34 -14.07
CA LEU A 187 -11.44 -8.97 -13.99
C LEU A 187 -10.93 -8.52 -15.37
N PRO A 188 -11.16 -7.25 -15.73
CA PRO A 188 -10.55 -6.69 -16.92
C PRO A 188 -9.03 -6.61 -16.75
N VAL A 189 -8.30 -6.80 -17.86
CA VAL A 189 -6.86 -6.57 -17.88
C VAL A 189 -6.59 -5.08 -17.61
N PRO A 190 -5.71 -4.73 -16.66
CA PRO A 190 -5.40 -3.34 -16.37
C PRO A 190 -4.86 -2.61 -17.60
N ALA A 191 -5.30 -1.36 -17.78
CA ALA A 191 -4.79 -0.51 -18.86
C ALA A 191 -3.28 -0.27 -18.68
N PRO A 192 -2.52 -0.19 -19.79
CA PRO A 192 -1.10 0.12 -19.74
C PRO A 192 -0.85 1.57 -19.30
N VAL A 193 0.23 1.79 -18.56
CA VAL A 193 0.73 3.15 -18.27
C VAL A 193 1.49 3.64 -19.50
N ARG A 194 1.00 4.71 -20.12
CA ARG A 194 1.61 5.32 -21.29
C ARG A 194 2.28 6.62 -20.92
N VAL A 195 3.52 6.77 -21.35
CA VAL A 195 4.35 7.91 -21.02
C VAL A 195 4.86 8.55 -22.29
N ASP A 196 4.65 9.86 -22.38
CA ASP A 196 5.08 10.73 -23.47
C ASP A 196 5.24 12.16 -22.93
N ALA A 197 5.43 13.14 -23.82
CA ALA A 197 5.60 14.53 -23.41
C ALA A 197 4.38 15.13 -22.69
N ALA A 198 3.17 14.61 -22.91
CA ALA A 198 1.95 15.08 -22.27
C ALA A 198 1.60 14.29 -21.01
N ASN A 199 2.04 13.03 -20.92
CA ASN A 199 1.73 12.10 -19.84
C ASN A 199 3.03 11.68 -19.15
N PRO A 200 3.44 12.33 -18.06
CA PRO A 200 4.67 11.96 -17.35
C PRO A 200 4.55 10.58 -16.70
N LEU A 201 5.69 9.89 -16.53
CA LEU A 201 5.72 8.63 -15.81
C LEU A 201 5.23 8.86 -14.35
N PRO A 202 4.22 8.12 -13.87
CA PRO A 202 3.80 8.22 -12.47
C PRO A 202 4.94 7.86 -11.54
N ARG A 203 4.93 8.42 -10.32
CA ARG A 203 5.95 8.14 -9.30
C ARG A 203 5.95 6.68 -8.83
N LEU A 204 4.82 6.00 -9.01
CA LEU A 204 4.58 4.65 -8.53
C LEU A 204 3.69 3.91 -9.52
N VAL A 205 4.13 2.69 -9.85
CA VAL A 205 3.36 1.70 -10.60
C VAL A 205 3.07 0.51 -9.68
N ALA A 206 1.84 0.03 -9.66
CA ALA A 206 1.42 -1.15 -8.91
C ALA A 206 1.34 -2.40 -9.79
N ALA A 207 1.71 -3.54 -9.21
CA ALA A 207 1.42 -4.86 -9.75
C ALA A 207 0.99 -5.82 -8.64
N LEU A 208 0.25 -6.85 -9.01
CA LEU A 208 -0.10 -7.97 -8.13
C LEU A 208 0.62 -9.20 -8.65
N ALA A 209 1.34 -9.92 -7.78
CA ALA A 209 2.05 -11.14 -8.15
C ALA A 209 2.01 -12.17 -7.03
N HIS A 210 2.12 -13.45 -7.38
CA HIS A 210 2.36 -14.50 -6.39
C HIS A 210 3.81 -14.43 -5.87
N PRO A 211 4.07 -14.88 -4.64
CA PRO A 211 5.42 -15.03 -4.13
C PRO A 211 6.16 -16.13 -4.91
N GLY A 212 7.47 -15.97 -5.06
CA GLY A 212 8.33 -16.98 -5.68
C GLY A 212 8.42 -18.23 -4.82
N SER A 213 7.56 -19.22 -5.06
CA SER A 213 7.67 -20.54 -4.43
C SER A 213 8.23 -21.57 -5.40
N ALA A 214 9.25 -22.32 -4.95
CA ALA A 214 9.75 -23.48 -5.68
C ALA A 214 8.79 -24.69 -5.63
N PHE A 215 7.82 -24.66 -4.71
CA PHE A 215 6.96 -25.81 -4.38
C PHE A 215 5.58 -25.76 -5.05
N GLU A 216 5.13 -24.58 -5.50
CA GLU A 216 3.87 -24.40 -6.22
C GLU A 216 4.12 -23.54 -7.48
N PRO A 217 4.32 -24.16 -8.66
CA PRO A 217 4.54 -23.41 -9.90
C PRO A 217 3.22 -22.75 -10.33
N ARG A 218 3.05 -21.48 -9.93
CA ARG A 218 1.98 -20.61 -10.43
C ARG A 218 2.48 -19.76 -11.61
N PRO A 219 1.61 -19.38 -12.56
CA PRO A 219 2.00 -18.50 -13.65
C PRO A 219 2.56 -17.20 -13.09
N ALA A 220 3.78 -16.85 -13.51
CA ALA A 220 4.45 -15.66 -13.04
C ALA A 220 3.75 -14.41 -13.58
N THR A 221 3.55 -13.40 -12.74
CA THR A 221 3.17 -12.09 -13.27
C THR A 221 4.32 -11.54 -14.10
N ARG A 222 4.05 -11.18 -15.35
CA ARG A 222 5.06 -10.63 -16.25
C ARG A 222 4.80 -9.16 -16.50
N LEU A 223 5.73 -8.33 -16.05
CA LEU A 223 5.76 -6.92 -16.43
C LEU A 223 6.42 -6.81 -17.80
N GLN A 224 5.96 -5.87 -18.61
CA GLN A 224 6.60 -5.51 -19.87
C GLN A 224 6.75 -4.00 -19.97
N LEU A 225 7.97 -3.57 -20.29
CA LEU A 225 8.25 -2.21 -20.71
C LEU A 225 8.53 -2.20 -22.21
N ARG A 226 7.82 -1.34 -22.94
CA ARG A 226 8.09 -1.05 -24.34
C ARG A 226 8.55 0.39 -24.45
N SER A 227 9.63 0.62 -25.18
CA SER A 227 10.14 1.96 -25.42
C SER A 227 10.21 2.23 -26.92
N ARG A 228 9.97 3.49 -27.28
CA ARG A 228 10.22 4.00 -28.61
C ARG A 228 11.26 5.09 -28.48
N SER A 229 12.47 4.84 -28.97
CA SER A 229 13.51 5.85 -29.05
C SER A 229 13.15 6.91 -30.08
N HIS A 230 13.38 8.18 -29.75
CA HIS A 230 13.39 9.28 -30.70
C HIS A 230 14.69 9.26 -31.50
N ALA A 231 15.82 9.16 -30.79
CA ALA A 231 17.17 9.01 -31.33
C ALA A 231 18.04 8.23 -30.33
N VAL A 232 19.15 7.66 -30.81
CA VAL A 232 20.08 6.85 -30.00
C VAL A 232 21.51 7.30 -30.32
N CYS A 233 22.28 7.68 -29.32
CA CYS A 233 23.67 8.13 -29.51
C CYS A 233 24.65 6.96 -29.67
N ASP A 234 24.44 5.90 -28.91
CA ASP A 234 25.27 4.69 -28.90
C ASP A 234 24.37 3.53 -28.50
N GLY A 235 24.20 2.56 -29.41
CA GLY A 235 23.34 1.40 -29.20
C GLY A 235 23.86 0.44 -28.15
N ASP A 236 25.13 0.51 -27.76
CA ASP A 236 25.72 -0.32 -26.71
C ASP A 236 25.59 0.31 -25.31
N VAL A 237 25.13 1.57 -25.25
CA VAL A 237 24.99 2.34 -24.00
C VAL A 237 23.54 2.76 -23.74
N HIS A 238 22.81 3.20 -24.77
CA HIS A 238 21.46 3.72 -24.65
C HIS A 238 20.47 3.14 -25.68
N PRO A 239 19.18 3.01 -25.33
CA PRO A 239 18.61 3.22 -23.99
C PRO A 239 19.10 2.15 -23.01
N ALA A 240 19.13 2.45 -21.71
CA ALA A 240 19.48 1.47 -20.68
C ALA A 240 18.35 1.33 -19.67
N LEU A 241 17.70 0.17 -19.64
CA LEU A 241 16.70 -0.16 -18.63
C LEU A 241 17.38 -0.84 -17.44
N SER A 242 17.08 -0.37 -16.24
CA SER A 242 17.48 -1.01 -14.99
C SER A 242 16.26 -1.29 -14.12
N PHE A 243 16.25 -2.47 -13.52
CA PHE A 243 15.25 -2.90 -12.56
C PHE A 243 15.99 -3.45 -11.34
N ALA A 244 15.80 -2.82 -10.18
CA ALA A 244 16.57 -3.12 -8.98
C ALA A 244 15.68 -3.29 -7.75
N GLY A 245 15.97 -4.29 -6.92
CA GLY A 245 15.33 -4.50 -5.63
C GLY A 245 15.78 -5.80 -4.96
N SER A 246 14.84 -6.55 -4.37
CA SER A 246 15.12 -7.78 -3.64
C SER A 246 15.85 -8.87 -4.45
N HIS A 247 15.64 -8.92 -5.77
CA HIS A 247 16.29 -9.86 -6.70
C HIS A 247 17.67 -9.38 -7.20
N GLY A 248 18.20 -8.27 -6.70
CA GLY A 248 19.43 -7.64 -7.19
C GLY A 248 19.16 -6.61 -8.29
N LEU A 249 20.07 -6.51 -9.26
CA LEU A 249 19.97 -5.58 -10.39
C LEU A 249 19.87 -6.36 -11.70
N TRP A 250 18.80 -6.12 -12.44
CA TRP A 250 18.67 -6.51 -13.84
C TRP A 250 18.86 -5.29 -14.73
N ARG A 251 19.57 -5.48 -15.84
CA ARG A 251 19.91 -4.43 -16.77
C ARG A 251 19.81 -4.92 -18.21
N TRP A 252 19.19 -4.12 -19.05
CA TRP A 252 19.10 -4.31 -20.50
C TRP A 252 19.54 -3.03 -21.19
N VAL A 253 20.21 -3.15 -22.33
CA VAL A 253 20.79 -1.99 -23.03
C VAL A 253 20.50 -2.07 -24.53
N GLY A 254 20.41 -0.91 -25.17
CA GLY A 254 20.30 -0.81 -26.61
C GLY A 254 18.99 -1.36 -27.14
N HIS A 255 19.10 -2.14 -28.21
CA HIS A 255 17.95 -2.71 -28.92
C HIS A 255 17.06 -3.60 -28.03
N GLU A 256 17.62 -4.25 -27.00
CA GLU A 256 16.86 -5.08 -26.06
C GLU A 256 15.78 -4.28 -25.34
N THR A 257 16.03 -2.99 -25.07
CA THR A 257 15.13 -2.12 -24.32
C THR A 257 13.85 -1.74 -25.08
N ARG A 258 13.75 -2.08 -26.38
CA ARG A 258 12.57 -1.81 -27.20
C ARG A 258 11.32 -2.51 -26.66
N ALA A 259 11.47 -3.73 -26.14
CA ALA A 259 10.40 -4.51 -25.54
C ALA A 259 10.96 -5.54 -24.56
N VAL A 260 11.17 -5.14 -23.31
CA VAL A 260 11.66 -6.03 -22.26
C VAL A 260 10.48 -6.60 -21.49
N SER A 261 10.45 -7.91 -21.29
CA SER A 261 9.48 -8.57 -20.41
C SER A 261 10.19 -9.45 -19.40
N TRP A 262 9.83 -9.30 -18.12
CA TRP A 262 10.45 -10.04 -17.02
C TRP A 262 9.40 -10.42 -15.97
N PRO A 263 9.63 -11.50 -15.21
CA PRO A 263 8.74 -11.87 -14.12
C PRO A 263 8.93 -10.91 -12.93
N VAL A 264 7.83 -10.65 -12.22
CA VAL A 264 7.83 -9.95 -10.94
C VAL A 264 7.20 -10.84 -9.88
N GLN A 265 7.69 -10.74 -8.64
CA GLN A 265 7.25 -11.54 -7.51
C GLN A 265 6.91 -10.62 -6.35
N ALA A 266 5.91 -11.01 -5.56
CA ALA A 266 5.61 -10.34 -4.30
C ALA A 266 6.42 -10.95 -3.16
N LEU A 267 6.48 -10.25 -2.03
CA LEU A 267 6.96 -10.83 -0.78
C LEU A 267 6.07 -12.00 -0.36
N THR A 268 6.68 -13.05 0.16
CA THR A 268 5.95 -14.15 0.80
C THR A 268 5.17 -13.61 1.98
N GLN A 269 3.85 -13.82 1.99
CA GLN A 269 3.02 -13.48 3.15
C GLN A 269 3.34 -14.43 4.30
N THR A 270 3.42 -13.87 5.52
CA THR A 270 3.47 -14.69 6.73
C THR A 270 2.27 -15.60 6.78
N VAL A 271 2.51 -16.91 6.88
CA VAL A 271 1.42 -17.90 7.02
C VAL A 271 0.62 -17.55 8.26
N GLN A 272 -0.71 -17.57 8.15
CA GLN A 272 -1.60 -17.38 9.28
C GLN A 272 -1.25 -18.40 10.36
N SER A 273 -0.80 -17.93 11.54
CA SER A 273 -0.26 -18.78 12.61
C SER A 273 -1.23 -19.88 13.06
N ALA A 274 -2.53 -19.56 13.06
CA ALA A 274 -3.60 -20.48 13.42
C ALA A 274 -4.14 -21.30 12.22
N GLY A 275 -3.57 -21.16 11.02
CA GLY A 275 -3.95 -21.88 9.81
C GLY A 275 -4.86 -21.09 8.86
N PRO A 276 -5.19 -21.64 7.67
CA PRO A 276 -5.92 -20.93 6.61
C PRO A 276 -7.30 -20.41 7.04
N GLY A 277 -7.63 -19.18 6.65
CA GLY A 277 -8.92 -18.54 6.89
C GLY A 277 -9.15 -18.06 8.34
N THR A 278 -8.15 -18.13 9.21
CA THR A 278 -8.24 -17.70 10.61
C THR A 278 -7.99 -16.20 10.80
N ALA A 279 -7.23 -15.59 9.90
CA ALA A 279 -7.07 -14.13 9.82
C ALA A 279 -7.74 -13.57 8.56
N VAL A 280 -8.40 -12.42 8.70
CA VAL A 280 -9.12 -11.72 7.63
C VAL A 280 -8.38 -10.42 7.27
N ALA A 281 -8.26 -10.14 5.97
CA ALA A 281 -7.81 -8.85 5.43
C ALA A 281 -6.49 -8.33 6.03
N GLU A 282 -5.44 -9.16 6.01
CA GLU A 282 -4.10 -8.79 6.50
C GLU A 282 -3.40 -7.80 5.56
N GLU A 283 -3.29 -6.53 5.97
CA GLU A 283 -2.62 -5.48 5.18
C GLU A 283 -1.10 -5.65 5.22
N THR A 284 -0.58 -6.48 4.32
CA THR A 284 0.86 -6.73 4.13
C THR A 284 1.56 -5.64 3.32
N SER A 285 2.86 -5.41 3.57
CA SER A 285 3.68 -4.51 2.76
C SER A 285 3.98 -5.09 1.36
N PRO A 286 4.12 -4.24 0.33
CA PRO A 286 4.59 -4.70 -0.99
C PRO A 286 6.11 -4.94 -1.00
N ASP A 287 6.58 -5.68 -2.01
CA ASP A 287 7.98 -5.57 -2.43
C ASP A 287 8.17 -4.30 -3.27
N ILE A 288 9.26 -3.58 -3.05
CA ILE A 288 9.50 -2.27 -3.66
C ILE A 288 10.75 -2.33 -4.54
N PHE A 289 10.56 -2.03 -5.81
CA PHE A 289 11.62 -2.01 -6.81
C PHE A 289 11.81 -0.61 -7.40
N LYS A 290 13.03 -0.30 -7.82
CA LYS A 290 13.34 0.85 -8.67
C LYS A 290 13.32 0.42 -10.12
N LEU A 291 12.56 1.13 -10.95
CA LEU A 291 12.55 0.97 -12.39
C LEU A 291 13.04 2.28 -13.03
N GLU A 292 14.09 2.19 -13.85
CA GLU A 292 14.71 3.37 -14.46
C GLU A 292 15.13 3.08 -15.91
N LEU A 293 14.67 3.90 -16.84
CA LEU A 293 15.06 3.87 -18.25
C LEU A 293 15.89 5.11 -18.56
N GLN A 294 17.19 4.90 -18.76
CA GLN A 294 18.19 5.95 -18.95
C GLN A 294 18.43 6.24 -20.42
N VAL A 295 18.51 7.54 -20.72
CA VAL A 295 18.93 8.13 -22.01
C VAL A 295 19.69 9.43 -21.71
N CYS A 296 20.36 10.02 -22.70
CA CYS A 296 21.01 11.31 -22.52
C CYS A 296 20.03 12.46 -22.26
N GLY A 297 18.78 12.34 -22.74
CA GLY A 297 17.80 13.42 -22.68
C GLY A 297 18.14 14.56 -23.63
N LEU A 298 18.64 14.22 -24.82
CA LEU A 298 19.07 15.20 -25.81
C LEU A 298 18.27 15.05 -27.10
N ARG A 299 17.64 16.13 -27.55
CA ARG A 299 16.93 16.20 -28.83
C ARG A 299 17.51 17.30 -29.71
N ASP A 300 17.49 17.05 -31.03
CA ASP A 300 17.83 18.05 -32.04
C ASP A 300 16.84 19.23 -32.03
N GLU A 301 15.58 18.98 -31.68
CA GLU A 301 14.51 19.98 -31.59
C GLU A 301 13.54 19.63 -30.45
N GLY A 302 12.93 20.65 -29.84
CA GLY A 302 11.92 20.49 -28.80
C GLY A 302 12.46 20.07 -27.43
N ASP A 303 11.55 19.68 -26.54
CA ASP A 303 11.86 19.27 -25.18
C ASP A 303 12.08 17.77 -25.10
N ALA A 304 13.11 17.37 -24.34
CA ALA A 304 13.42 15.97 -24.14
C ALA A 304 12.47 15.34 -23.12
N LEU A 305 12.13 14.07 -23.32
CA LEU A 305 11.50 13.25 -22.30
C LEU A 305 12.52 12.94 -21.19
N GLY A 306 13.75 12.61 -21.58
CA GLY A 306 14.86 12.35 -20.67
C GLY A 306 14.74 11.01 -19.95
N THR A 307 15.67 10.78 -19.02
CA THR A 307 15.65 9.59 -18.15
C THR A 307 14.33 9.51 -17.38
N GLN A 308 13.71 8.34 -17.43
CA GLN A 308 12.44 8.06 -16.75
C GLN A 308 12.69 7.14 -15.56
N ALA A 309 12.13 7.47 -14.40
CA ALA A 309 12.25 6.64 -13.20
C ALA A 309 10.94 6.58 -12.40
N THR A 310 10.58 5.38 -11.95
CA THR A 310 9.43 5.14 -11.06
C THR A 310 9.79 4.08 -10.02
N GLN A 311 8.98 4.01 -8.96
CA GLN A 311 8.93 2.82 -8.13
C GLN A 311 7.91 1.83 -8.71
N LEU A 312 8.24 0.54 -8.66
CA LEU A 312 7.28 -0.54 -8.85
C LEU A 312 6.99 -1.15 -7.48
N TRP A 313 5.74 -1.12 -7.05
CA TRP A 313 5.29 -1.77 -5.82
C TRP A 313 4.52 -3.02 -6.20
N VAL A 314 4.95 -4.18 -5.69
CA VAL A 314 4.36 -5.48 -6.02
C VAL A 314 3.70 -6.06 -4.77
N TRP A 315 2.39 -6.18 -4.80
CA TRP A 315 1.60 -6.76 -3.71
C TRP A 315 1.28 -8.24 -3.96
N PRO A 316 1.03 -9.02 -2.90
CA PRO A 316 0.60 -10.40 -3.02
C PRO A 316 -0.73 -10.53 -3.76
N ALA A 317 -0.79 -11.41 -4.76
CA ALA A 317 -1.95 -11.60 -5.63
C ALA A 317 -3.08 -12.44 -5.01
N GLU A 318 -2.82 -13.13 -3.89
CA GLU A 318 -3.75 -14.08 -3.29
C GLU A 318 -5.12 -13.46 -2.98
N GLN A 319 -6.16 -14.11 -3.48
CA GLN A 319 -7.56 -13.84 -3.17
C GLN A 319 -8.11 -14.94 -2.28
N TRP A 320 -8.55 -14.56 -1.09
CA TRP A 320 -9.14 -15.45 -0.12
C TRP A 320 -10.66 -15.39 -0.16
N TRP A 321 -11.29 -16.53 0.10
CA TRP A 321 -12.71 -16.62 0.41
C TRP A 321 -12.92 -17.57 1.58
N VAL A 322 -13.73 -17.15 2.54
CA VAL A 322 -14.15 -17.95 3.68
C VAL A 322 -15.66 -17.92 3.79
N GLU A 323 -16.24 -19.08 4.02
CA GLU A 323 -17.62 -19.25 4.45
C GLU A 323 -17.65 -20.05 5.75
N LEU A 324 -18.39 -19.53 6.71
CA LEU A 324 -18.60 -20.09 8.04
C LEU A 324 -20.10 -20.20 8.29
N GLU A 325 -20.56 -21.37 8.68
CA GLU A 325 -21.92 -21.61 9.15
C GLU A 325 -21.85 -22.32 10.50
N ARG A 326 -22.48 -21.74 11.51
CA ARG A 326 -22.51 -22.26 12.88
C ARG A 326 -23.94 -22.33 13.39
N GLN A 327 -24.32 -23.46 13.96
CA GLN A 327 -25.63 -23.65 14.56
C GLN A 327 -25.56 -23.46 16.07
N ALA A 328 -26.56 -22.80 16.66
CA ALA A 328 -26.68 -22.76 18.12
C ALA A 328 -26.90 -24.19 18.66
N PRO A 329 -26.28 -24.55 19.79
CA PRO A 329 -26.58 -25.83 20.44
C PRO A 329 -28.03 -25.84 20.95
N ALA A 330 -28.62 -27.02 21.08
CA ALA A 330 -29.93 -27.14 21.71
C ALA A 330 -29.85 -26.88 23.22
N ALA A 331 -30.98 -26.49 23.82
CA ALA A 331 -31.08 -26.28 25.26
C ALA A 331 -30.73 -27.57 26.01
N GLN A 332 -29.90 -27.46 27.03
CA GLN A 332 -29.51 -28.59 27.88
C GLN A 332 -29.29 -28.14 29.32
N PRO A 333 -29.52 -29.03 30.31
CA PRO A 333 -29.15 -28.77 31.69
C PRO A 333 -27.62 -28.69 31.82
N VAL A 334 -27.16 -27.74 32.62
CA VAL A 334 -25.75 -27.60 32.98
C VAL A 334 -25.49 -28.47 34.20
N VAL A 335 -24.71 -29.54 34.02
CA VAL A 335 -24.33 -30.46 35.09
C VAL A 335 -22.94 -30.06 35.59
N ALA A 336 -22.81 -29.83 36.90
CA ALA A 336 -21.55 -29.41 37.50
C ALA A 336 -20.38 -30.31 37.11
N GLN A 337 -19.25 -29.70 36.72
CA GLN A 337 -18.00 -30.37 36.34
C GLN A 337 -18.12 -31.36 35.16
N ARG A 338 -19.18 -31.24 34.36
CA ARG A 338 -19.38 -32.06 33.15
C ARG A 338 -19.38 -31.17 31.91
N GLU A 339 -18.66 -31.59 30.88
CA GLU A 339 -18.74 -30.89 29.59
C GLU A 339 -20.17 -30.97 29.02
N PRO A 340 -20.63 -29.91 28.32
CA PRO A 340 -21.90 -29.94 27.62
C PRO A 340 -21.94 -31.08 26.59
N ALA A 341 -23.03 -31.84 26.57
CA ALA A 341 -23.17 -33.01 25.70
C ALA A 341 -23.40 -32.63 24.23
N LEU A 342 -24.11 -31.52 23.99
CA LEU A 342 -24.37 -30.98 22.66
C LEU A 342 -23.43 -29.80 22.35
N ARG A 343 -22.75 -29.88 21.20
CA ARG A 343 -21.85 -28.84 20.67
C ARG A 343 -22.46 -28.21 19.42
N ALA A 344 -22.06 -26.98 19.11
CA ALA A 344 -22.47 -26.32 17.88
C ALA A 344 -21.89 -27.05 16.67
N ALA A 345 -22.71 -27.33 15.67
CA ALA A 345 -22.21 -27.83 14.40
C ALA A 345 -21.55 -26.67 13.64
N THR A 346 -20.26 -26.79 13.33
CA THR A 346 -19.53 -25.79 12.53
C THR A 346 -19.17 -26.34 11.15
N ARG A 347 -19.57 -25.62 10.11
CA ARG A 347 -19.19 -25.86 8.72
C ARG A 347 -18.34 -24.70 8.24
N CYS A 348 -17.19 -25.03 7.66
CA CYS A 348 -16.24 -24.05 7.14
C CYS A 348 -15.87 -24.42 5.72
N ARG A 349 -15.77 -23.42 4.84
CA ARG A 349 -15.11 -23.52 3.54
C ARG A 349 -14.08 -22.40 3.47
N VAL A 350 -12.88 -22.75 3.02
CA VAL A 350 -11.78 -21.81 2.85
C VAL A 350 -11.21 -22.07 1.46
N GLU A 351 -11.12 -21.04 0.65
CA GLU A 351 -10.47 -21.09 -0.66
C GLU A 351 -9.42 -19.98 -0.77
N ARG A 352 -8.38 -20.29 -1.54
CA ARG A 352 -7.32 -19.36 -1.93
C ARG A 352 -7.19 -19.47 -3.44
N ASP A 353 -7.52 -18.39 -4.16
CA ASP A 353 -7.48 -18.30 -5.62
C ASP A 353 -8.31 -19.36 -6.36
N GLY A 354 -9.42 -19.82 -5.77
CA GLY A 354 -10.26 -20.90 -6.30
C GLY A 354 -9.85 -22.30 -5.83
N GLU A 355 -8.72 -22.45 -5.15
CA GLU A 355 -8.25 -23.72 -4.62
C GLU A 355 -8.70 -23.90 -3.18
N ALA A 356 -9.37 -25.03 -2.90
CA ALA A 356 -9.79 -25.39 -1.56
C ALA A 356 -8.57 -25.53 -0.62
N GLN A 357 -8.67 -24.90 0.55
CA GLN A 357 -7.67 -24.97 1.62
C GLN A 357 -8.20 -25.83 2.77
N ASP A 358 -7.32 -26.30 3.66
CA ASP A 358 -7.74 -27.05 4.85
C ASP A 358 -8.53 -26.15 5.81
N PRO A 359 -9.85 -26.39 6.00
CA PRO A 359 -10.68 -25.57 6.88
C PRO A 359 -10.61 -26.04 8.34
N LEU A 360 -9.89 -27.13 8.63
CA LEU A 360 -9.86 -27.75 9.95
C LEU A 360 -9.33 -26.82 11.05
N PRO A 361 -8.29 -25.98 10.85
CA PRO A 361 -7.84 -25.08 11.89
C PRO A 361 -8.91 -24.05 12.28
N LEU A 362 -9.57 -23.43 11.29
CA LEU A 362 -10.71 -22.54 11.52
C LEU A 362 -11.84 -23.24 12.27
N LYS A 363 -12.21 -24.45 11.85
CA LYS A 363 -13.25 -25.26 12.49
C LYS A 363 -12.89 -25.59 13.94
N ARG A 364 -11.66 -26.03 14.22
CA ARG A 364 -11.18 -26.35 15.58
C ARG A 364 -11.20 -25.12 16.47
N GLY A 365 -10.82 -23.95 15.97
CA GLY A 365 -10.84 -22.74 16.77
C GLY A 365 -12.24 -22.37 17.28
N PHE A 366 -13.29 -22.64 16.51
CA PHE A 366 -14.67 -22.52 16.97
C PHE A 366 -15.12 -23.68 17.88
N GLU A 367 -14.95 -24.93 17.45
CA GLU A 367 -15.50 -26.09 18.17
C GLU A 367 -14.71 -26.48 19.44
N GLN A 368 -13.39 -26.32 19.43
CA GLN A 368 -12.51 -26.65 20.55
C GLN A 368 -12.10 -25.41 21.34
N GLY A 369 -12.16 -24.22 20.73
CA GLY A 369 -11.92 -22.95 21.40
C GLY A 369 -13.22 -22.33 21.94
N LEU A 370 -14.02 -21.73 21.05
CA LEU A 370 -15.19 -20.94 21.47
C LEU A 370 -16.27 -21.78 22.17
N ASP A 371 -16.63 -22.95 21.64
CA ASP A 371 -17.65 -23.80 22.25
C ASP A 371 -17.19 -24.35 23.61
N HIS A 372 -15.91 -24.71 23.74
CA HIS A 372 -15.34 -25.11 25.01
C HIS A 372 -15.38 -23.96 26.03
N ALA A 373 -14.97 -22.75 25.63
CA ALA A 373 -15.03 -21.57 26.48
C ALA A 373 -16.48 -21.23 26.88
N THR A 374 -17.45 -21.43 25.99
CA THR A 374 -18.88 -21.25 26.27
C THR A 374 -19.38 -22.28 27.28
N GLY A 375 -18.96 -23.55 27.16
CA GLY A 375 -19.25 -24.58 28.16
C GLY A 375 -18.68 -24.24 29.53
N GLN A 376 -17.43 -23.77 29.59
CA GLN A 376 -16.81 -23.30 30.84
C GLN A 376 -17.55 -22.09 31.44
N ALA A 377 -18.04 -21.17 30.61
CA ALA A 377 -18.83 -20.03 31.07
C ALA A 377 -20.14 -20.45 31.74
N LEU A 378 -20.85 -21.44 31.18
CA LEU A 378 -22.05 -22.00 31.81
C LEU A 378 -21.73 -22.66 33.16
N GLN A 379 -20.60 -23.37 33.27
CA GLN A 379 -20.14 -23.93 34.54
C GLN A 379 -19.82 -22.83 35.57
N LYS A 380 -19.16 -21.73 35.16
CA LYS A 380 -18.90 -20.57 36.02
C LYS A 380 -20.20 -19.89 36.48
N LEU A 381 -21.21 -19.80 35.62
CA LEU A 381 -22.52 -19.26 35.95
C LEU A 381 -23.25 -20.13 36.99
N LEU A 382 -23.26 -21.46 36.80
CA LEU A 382 -23.83 -22.38 37.79
C LEU A 382 -23.10 -22.29 39.13
N ALA A 383 -21.76 -22.20 39.11
CA ALA A 383 -20.97 -22.03 40.33
C ALA A 383 -21.25 -20.69 41.03
N ALA A 384 -21.45 -19.60 40.28
CA ALA A 384 -21.84 -18.32 40.83
C ALA A 384 -23.22 -18.39 41.49
N LEU A 385 -24.20 -19.04 40.86
CA LEU A 385 -25.53 -19.27 41.44
C LEU A 385 -25.44 -20.11 42.74
N ALA A 386 -24.60 -21.15 42.75
CA ALA A 386 -24.38 -21.99 43.91
C ALA A 386 -23.69 -21.27 45.08
N ALA A 387 -22.98 -20.18 44.80
CA ALA A 387 -22.28 -19.36 45.79
C ALA A 387 -23.15 -18.23 46.36
N VAL A 388 -24.36 -18.01 45.84
CA VAL A 388 -25.31 -17.03 46.38
C VAL A 388 -25.70 -17.46 47.80
N GLU A 389 -25.57 -16.54 48.77
CA GLU A 389 -25.89 -16.84 50.17
C GLU A 389 -27.35 -17.25 50.33
N GLY A 390 -27.62 -18.33 51.06
CA GLY A 390 -28.98 -18.80 51.31
C GLY A 390 -29.65 -19.52 50.13
N VAL A 391 -29.02 -19.60 48.94
CA VAL A 391 -29.51 -20.41 47.83
C VAL A 391 -29.12 -21.88 48.01
N SER A 392 -30.07 -22.77 47.80
CA SER A 392 -29.86 -24.22 47.80
C SER A 392 -30.43 -24.87 46.54
N ARG A 393 -29.92 -26.05 46.18
CA ARG A 393 -30.31 -26.81 44.97
C ARG A 393 -30.22 -25.98 43.67
N PRO A 394 -29.08 -25.31 43.40
CA PRO A 394 -28.93 -24.51 42.20
C PRO A 394 -29.01 -25.40 40.95
N GLN A 395 -29.82 -24.98 39.98
CA GLN A 395 -29.96 -25.58 38.67
C GLN A 395 -29.78 -24.50 37.62
N LEU A 396 -29.19 -24.87 36.50
CA LEU A 396 -29.06 -24.00 35.34
C LEU A 396 -29.38 -24.83 34.09
N GLU A 397 -30.28 -24.34 33.26
CA GLU A 397 -30.61 -24.92 31.97
C GLU A 397 -30.69 -23.84 30.92
N GLY A 398 -30.45 -24.21 29.66
CA GLY A 398 -30.68 -23.28 28.55
C GLY A 398 -29.67 -23.38 27.42
N VAL A 399 -29.66 -22.32 26.60
CA VAL A 399 -28.74 -22.11 25.48
C VAL A 399 -27.93 -20.85 25.72
N LEU A 400 -26.62 -20.94 25.50
CA LEU A 400 -25.75 -19.80 25.28
C LEU A 400 -24.97 -20.07 23.98
N ALA A 401 -25.17 -19.21 22.98
CA ALA A 401 -24.49 -19.30 21.69
C ALA A 401 -23.86 -17.95 21.36
N LEU A 402 -22.59 -17.97 20.94
CA LEU A 402 -21.86 -16.80 20.46
C LEU A 402 -21.46 -17.04 19.02
N LEU A 403 -21.57 -16.03 18.15
CA LEU A 403 -21.21 -16.09 16.73
C LEU A 403 -21.87 -17.27 15.98
N ALA A 404 -23.14 -17.56 16.30
CA ALA A 404 -23.94 -18.57 15.60
C ALA A 404 -24.66 -17.94 14.41
N GLY A 405 -24.75 -18.61 13.27
CA GLY A 405 -25.31 -18.08 12.02
C GLY A 405 -24.37 -18.31 10.84
N ARG A 406 -24.46 -17.44 9.82
CA ARG A 406 -23.61 -17.52 8.63
C ARG A 406 -22.75 -16.28 8.46
N ALA A 407 -21.49 -16.48 8.11
CA ALA A 407 -20.58 -15.42 7.69
C ALA A 407 -19.88 -15.85 6.40
N ALA A 408 -19.76 -14.94 5.45
CA ALA A 408 -18.96 -15.15 4.25
C ALA A 408 -18.17 -13.90 3.93
N LEU A 409 -16.87 -14.05 3.73
CA LEU A 409 -15.92 -12.96 3.54
C LEU A 409 -15.00 -13.31 2.38
N SER A 410 -14.67 -12.33 1.55
CA SER A 410 -13.57 -12.43 0.60
C SER A 410 -12.69 -11.20 0.69
N TRP A 411 -11.37 -11.42 0.63
CA TRP A 411 -10.38 -10.36 0.69
C TRP A 411 -9.15 -10.70 -0.12
N GLY A 412 -8.38 -9.69 -0.48
CA GLY A 412 -7.15 -9.80 -1.25
C GLY A 412 -6.72 -8.44 -1.77
N TRP A 413 -5.46 -8.29 -2.18
CA TRP A 413 -5.03 -7.04 -2.80
C TRP A 413 -5.68 -6.89 -4.17
N GLN A 414 -6.08 -5.66 -4.49
CA GLN A 414 -6.61 -5.28 -5.80
C GLN A 414 -5.95 -3.98 -6.27
N LEU A 415 -5.73 -3.85 -7.58
CA LEU A 415 -5.40 -2.57 -8.19
C LEU A 415 -6.54 -1.55 -7.99
N GLY A 416 -6.17 -0.30 -7.80
CA GLY A 416 -7.11 0.81 -7.64
C GLY A 416 -7.79 1.20 -8.97
N ALA A 417 -8.63 2.23 -8.92
CA ALA A 417 -9.37 2.71 -10.10
C ALA A 417 -8.46 3.20 -11.25
N ALA A 418 -7.24 3.67 -10.92
CA ALA A 418 -6.23 4.07 -11.90
C ALA A 418 -5.42 2.87 -12.46
N GLY A 419 -5.81 1.63 -12.14
CA GLY A 419 -5.18 0.41 -12.63
C GLY A 419 -3.76 0.26 -12.10
N LEU A 420 -2.78 0.25 -13.02
CA LEU A 420 -1.37 0.15 -12.69
C LEU A 420 -0.81 1.45 -12.09
N GLU A 421 -1.48 2.58 -12.25
CA GLU A 421 -1.03 3.85 -11.68
C GLU A 421 -1.49 3.98 -10.23
N GLY A 422 -0.56 4.26 -9.31
CA GLY A 422 -0.87 4.43 -7.90
C GLY A 422 -0.91 3.11 -7.12
N ARG A 423 -1.39 3.16 -5.87
CA ARG A 423 -1.28 2.05 -4.92
C ARG A 423 -2.40 1.03 -5.10
N ALA A 424 -2.08 -0.25 -4.88
CA ALA A 424 -3.10 -1.28 -4.64
C ALA A 424 -3.79 -1.05 -3.28
N LEU A 425 -4.95 -1.67 -3.10
CA LEU A 425 -5.75 -1.63 -1.87
C LEU A 425 -6.16 -3.03 -1.43
N MET A 426 -6.26 -3.26 -0.12
CA MET A 426 -6.82 -4.50 0.44
C MET A 426 -8.34 -4.55 0.24
N ARG A 427 -8.80 -5.22 -0.82
CA ARG A 427 -10.22 -5.40 -1.07
C ARG A 427 -10.82 -6.27 0.05
N LEU A 428 -12.02 -5.92 0.48
CA LEU A 428 -12.81 -6.74 1.39
C LEU A 428 -14.28 -6.65 1.01
N VAL A 429 -14.92 -7.78 0.76
CA VAL A 429 -16.37 -7.88 0.60
C VAL A 429 -16.90 -9.01 1.45
N GLY A 430 -18.10 -8.88 1.98
CA GLY A 430 -18.64 -9.95 2.80
C GLY A 430 -20.01 -9.66 3.38
N ALA A 431 -20.61 -10.71 3.92
CA ALA A 431 -21.89 -10.68 4.60
C ALA A 431 -21.75 -11.42 5.92
N LEU A 432 -22.15 -10.77 7.01
CA LEU A 432 -22.29 -11.36 8.33
C LEU A 432 -23.79 -11.40 8.64
N ASP A 433 -24.31 -12.59 8.91
CA ASP A 433 -25.64 -12.83 9.46
C ASP A 433 -25.49 -13.78 10.66
N LEU A 434 -24.98 -13.20 11.74
CA LEU A 434 -24.64 -13.91 12.97
C LEU A 434 -25.49 -13.39 14.12
N GLN A 435 -25.75 -14.26 15.09
CA GLN A 435 -26.05 -13.87 16.47
C GLN A 435 -24.70 -13.66 17.17
N ALA A 436 -24.35 -12.42 17.46
CA ALA A 436 -23.20 -12.10 18.29
C ALA A 436 -23.31 -12.81 19.65
N CYS A 437 -24.53 -12.79 20.21
CA CYS A 437 -24.91 -13.58 21.36
C CYS A 437 -26.39 -13.96 21.30
N GLN A 438 -26.71 -15.21 21.59
CA GLN A 438 -28.04 -15.69 21.93
C GLN A 438 -27.95 -16.33 23.31
N ALA A 439 -28.80 -15.90 24.24
CA ALA A 439 -28.94 -16.50 25.56
C ALA A 439 -30.42 -16.79 25.82
N GLU A 440 -30.72 -18.02 26.19
CA GLU A 440 -32.00 -18.44 26.74
C GLU A 440 -31.68 -19.30 27.96
N LEU A 441 -31.34 -18.63 29.05
CA LEU A 441 -30.85 -19.25 30.28
C LEU A 441 -31.90 -19.13 31.37
N GLN A 442 -32.16 -20.23 32.06
CA GLN A 442 -32.98 -20.30 33.25
C GLN A 442 -32.15 -20.92 34.38
N ALA A 443 -31.89 -20.10 35.40
CA ALA A 443 -31.27 -20.50 36.65
C ALA A 443 -32.37 -20.61 37.73
N GLU A 444 -32.31 -21.66 38.54
CA GLU A 444 -33.28 -21.91 39.59
C GLU A 444 -32.58 -22.31 40.89
N GLY A 445 -33.14 -21.90 42.03
CA GLY A 445 -32.76 -22.41 43.33
C GLY A 445 -33.80 -22.09 44.40
N GLU A 446 -33.64 -22.66 45.59
CA GLU A 446 -34.43 -22.29 46.76
C GLU A 446 -33.64 -21.30 47.61
N LEU A 447 -34.12 -20.06 47.72
CA LEU A 447 -33.53 -18.99 48.53
C LEU A 447 -34.14 -19.00 49.93
N ALA A 448 -33.30 -19.03 50.95
CA ALA A 448 -33.67 -18.89 52.36
C ALA A 448 -33.07 -17.61 52.96
N LEU A 449 -33.91 -16.80 53.61
CA LEU A 449 -33.50 -15.55 54.26
C LEU A 449 -34.36 -15.31 55.50
N ASP A 450 -33.72 -15.13 56.68
CA ASP A 450 -34.40 -14.82 57.95
C ASP A 450 -35.62 -15.72 58.26
N GLY A 451 -35.51 -17.02 57.96
CA GLY A 451 -36.59 -18.01 58.20
C GLY A 451 -37.70 -18.05 57.14
N ALA A 452 -37.68 -17.15 56.15
CA ALA A 452 -38.51 -17.21 54.96
C ALA A 452 -37.83 -18.04 53.85
N ARG A 453 -38.64 -18.68 52.99
CA ARG A 453 -38.15 -19.43 51.83
C ARG A 453 -38.90 -19.03 50.57
N ALA A 454 -38.22 -19.01 49.43
CA ALA A 454 -38.83 -18.85 48.12
C ALA A 454 -38.08 -19.65 47.06
N ARG A 455 -38.79 -20.11 46.04
CA ARG A 455 -38.19 -20.57 44.79
C ARG A 455 -37.81 -19.34 43.98
N LEU A 456 -36.51 -19.19 43.73
CA LEU A 456 -35.92 -18.15 42.89
C LEU A 456 -35.72 -18.69 41.48
N VAL A 457 -36.26 -18.00 40.49
CA VAL A 457 -35.99 -18.27 39.08
C VAL A 457 -35.37 -17.02 38.46
N LEU A 458 -34.15 -17.14 37.95
CA LEU A 458 -33.44 -16.10 37.23
C LEU A 458 -33.42 -16.45 35.74
N ARG A 459 -33.92 -15.54 34.90
CA ARG A 459 -33.96 -15.72 33.45
C ARG A 459 -33.08 -14.69 32.76
N CYS A 460 -32.31 -15.13 31.78
CA CYS A 460 -31.64 -14.26 30.82
C CYS A 460 -32.02 -14.75 29.43
N ALA A 461 -32.92 -14.02 28.79
CA ALA A 461 -33.48 -14.35 27.49
C ALA A 461 -33.27 -13.17 26.54
N GLY A 462 -32.57 -13.40 25.42
CA GLY A 462 -32.38 -12.39 24.40
C GLY A 462 -31.35 -12.81 23.35
N ALA A 463 -31.38 -12.09 22.24
CA ALA A 463 -30.46 -12.27 21.15
C ALA A 463 -29.94 -10.91 20.69
N SER A 464 -28.70 -10.87 20.25
CA SER A 464 -28.05 -9.70 19.70
C SER A 464 -27.46 -10.06 18.35
N ALA A 465 -28.06 -9.51 17.29
CA ALA A 465 -27.69 -9.80 15.92
C ALA A 465 -26.49 -8.95 15.47
N LEU A 466 -25.52 -9.59 14.84
CA LEU A 466 -24.44 -9.00 14.06
C LEU A 466 -24.75 -9.23 12.58
N GLN A 467 -25.49 -8.28 12.00
CA GLN A 467 -25.94 -8.30 10.61
C GLN A 467 -25.28 -7.16 9.84
N LEU A 468 -24.29 -7.49 9.01
CA LEU A 468 -23.49 -6.50 8.28
C LEU A 468 -23.23 -6.93 6.84
N GLN A 469 -23.24 -5.96 5.95
CA GLN A 469 -22.68 -6.08 4.60
C GLN A 469 -21.42 -5.24 4.54
N LEU A 470 -20.30 -5.90 4.24
CA LEU A 470 -18.98 -5.29 4.12
C LEU A 470 -18.68 -5.08 2.65
N ARG A 471 -18.28 -3.86 2.29
CA ARG A 471 -17.89 -3.54 0.92
C ARG A 471 -16.80 -2.49 0.89
N ARG A 472 -15.58 -2.94 0.67
CA ARG A 472 -14.40 -2.14 0.38
C ARG A 472 -13.80 -2.58 -0.95
N GLU A 473 -14.14 -1.83 -1.99
CA GLU A 473 -13.62 -2.02 -3.35
C GLU A 473 -12.93 -0.75 -3.89
N ALA A 474 -12.86 0.29 -3.06
CA ALA A 474 -12.18 1.56 -3.32
C ALA A 474 -11.20 1.88 -2.18
N ALA A 475 -10.28 2.82 -2.42
CA ALA A 475 -9.24 3.17 -1.45
C ALA A 475 -9.84 3.79 -0.18
N GLU A 476 -10.85 4.64 -0.36
CA GLU A 476 -11.62 5.29 0.69
C GLU A 476 -13.02 4.63 0.83
N PRO A 477 -13.49 4.36 2.06
CA PRO A 477 -12.76 4.56 3.32
C PRO A 477 -11.62 3.54 3.54
N PRO A 478 -10.66 3.83 4.43
CA PRO A 478 -9.63 2.88 4.82
C PRO A 478 -10.23 1.60 5.44
N LEU A 479 -9.43 0.53 5.55
CA LEU A 479 -9.93 -0.77 5.99
C LEU A 479 -10.52 -0.73 7.41
N LEU A 480 -9.85 -0.04 8.34
CA LEU A 480 -10.26 0.01 9.75
C LEU A 480 -11.71 0.51 9.94
N PRO A 481 -12.13 1.67 9.41
CA PRO A 481 -13.52 2.12 9.47
C PRO A 481 -14.56 1.13 8.89
N VAL A 482 -14.19 0.34 7.88
CA VAL A 482 -15.10 -0.66 7.27
C VAL A 482 -15.32 -1.84 8.22
N LEU A 483 -14.29 -2.25 8.95
CA LEU A 483 -14.33 -3.42 9.83
C LEU A 483 -14.66 -3.11 11.29
N LEU A 484 -14.54 -1.86 11.74
CA LEU A 484 -14.90 -1.45 13.11
C LEU A 484 -16.34 -1.87 13.51
N PRO A 485 -17.37 -1.75 12.65
CA PRO A 485 -18.72 -2.21 12.99
C PRO A 485 -18.83 -3.72 13.25
N CYS A 486 -17.87 -4.53 12.76
CA CYS A 486 -17.85 -5.97 13.03
C CYS A 486 -17.55 -6.30 14.50
N ARG A 487 -17.10 -5.34 15.30
CA ARG A 487 -16.95 -5.46 16.75
C ARG A 487 -18.27 -5.07 17.41
N HIS A 488 -19.11 -6.05 17.72
CA HIS A 488 -20.47 -5.80 18.22
C HIS A 488 -20.55 -5.97 19.73
N ALA A 489 -21.00 -4.93 20.43
CA ALA A 489 -21.26 -4.96 21.88
C ALA A 489 -22.73 -5.27 22.18
N PHE A 490 -22.99 -6.00 23.26
CA PHE A 490 -24.34 -6.39 23.66
C PHE A 490 -24.51 -6.47 25.18
N ARG A 491 -25.77 -6.35 25.63
CA ARG A 491 -26.18 -6.46 27.02
C ARG A 491 -27.54 -7.16 27.13
N LEU A 492 -27.59 -8.29 27.81
CA LEU A 492 -28.78 -9.11 28.05
C LEU A 492 -29.08 -9.13 29.55
N PRO A 493 -30.07 -8.35 30.04
CA PRO A 493 -30.37 -8.24 31.47
C PRO A 493 -30.98 -9.53 32.03
N PHE A 494 -30.76 -9.77 33.33
CA PHE A 494 -31.48 -10.81 34.05
C PHE A 494 -32.86 -10.30 34.49
N THR A 495 -33.81 -11.22 34.60
CA THR A 495 -35.10 -11.02 35.28
C THR A 495 -35.26 -12.06 36.38
N ALA A 496 -35.87 -11.69 37.50
CA ALA A 496 -36.08 -12.58 38.63
C ALA A 496 -37.57 -12.80 38.89
N GLU A 497 -37.95 -14.05 39.12
CA GLU A 497 -39.25 -14.45 39.64
C GLU A 497 -39.04 -15.12 41.01
N LEU A 498 -39.85 -14.74 41.99
CA LEU A 498 -39.85 -15.36 43.31
C LEU A 498 -41.22 -15.92 43.62
N THR A 499 -41.24 -17.22 43.94
CA THR A 499 -42.45 -17.91 44.42
C THR A 499 -42.25 -18.28 45.90
N PRO A 500 -42.96 -17.64 46.84
CA PRO A 500 -42.84 -17.97 48.26
C PRO A 500 -43.14 -19.43 48.53
N LEU A 501 -42.37 -20.04 49.44
CA LEU A 501 -42.59 -21.40 49.93
C LEU A 501 -43.08 -21.33 51.37
N ALA A 502 -44.05 -22.16 51.72
CA ALA A 502 -44.59 -22.20 53.07
C ALA A 502 -43.51 -22.60 54.09
N THR A 503 -43.48 -21.89 55.22
CA THR A 503 -42.61 -22.15 56.36
C THR A 503 -43.42 -22.14 57.66
N ASP A 504 -42.89 -22.76 58.71
CA ASP A 504 -43.55 -22.84 60.02
C ASP A 504 -43.69 -21.47 60.72
N THR A 505 -42.93 -20.46 60.27
CA THR A 505 -42.97 -19.09 60.80
C THR A 505 -44.05 -18.22 60.16
N GLY A 506 -44.65 -18.66 59.05
CA GLY A 506 -45.58 -17.85 58.25
C GLY A 506 -44.94 -16.63 57.58
N THR A 507 -43.60 -16.53 57.59
CA THR A 507 -42.86 -15.41 56.98
C THR A 507 -42.78 -15.58 55.47
N LEU A 508 -43.12 -14.54 54.71
CA LEU A 508 -43.11 -14.56 53.24
C LEU A 508 -41.92 -13.77 52.69
N LEU A 509 -41.23 -14.35 51.71
CA LEU A 509 -40.19 -13.68 50.94
C LEU A 509 -40.72 -13.29 49.57
N LEU A 510 -40.85 -11.99 49.33
CA LEU A 510 -41.48 -11.40 48.13
C LEU A 510 -40.46 -10.57 47.33
N PRO A 511 -40.67 -10.39 46.02
CA PRO A 511 -39.85 -9.48 45.23
C PRO A 511 -40.05 -8.02 45.69
N GLY A 512 -38.94 -7.31 45.93
CA GLY A 512 -38.95 -5.89 46.30
C GLY A 512 -38.72 -4.92 45.13
N GLY A 513 -38.45 -5.46 43.94
CA GLY A 513 -38.13 -4.70 42.73
C GLY A 513 -37.50 -5.60 41.65
N PRO A 514 -37.15 -5.04 40.48
CA PRO A 514 -36.42 -5.78 39.45
C PRO A 514 -35.02 -6.16 39.96
N CYS A 515 -34.53 -7.33 39.58
CA CYS A 515 -33.12 -7.64 39.79
C CYS A 515 -32.23 -6.78 38.89
N THR A 516 -31.01 -6.55 39.34
CA THR A 516 -29.97 -5.88 38.55
C THR A 516 -29.01 -6.91 37.94
N GLY A 517 -28.12 -6.44 37.07
CA GLY A 517 -27.13 -7.26 36.40
C GLY A 517 -27.58 -7.77 35.03
N ALA A 518 -26.59 -8.19 34.25
CA ALA A 518 -26.75 -8.63 32.88
C ALA A 518 -25.57 -9.52 32.45
N LEU A 519 -25.79 -10.30 31.40
CA LEU A 519 -24.71 -10.77 30.55
C LEU A 519 -24.32 -9.64 29.60
N VAL A 520 -23.06 -9.21 29.65
CA VAL A 520 -22.53 -8.17 28.77
C VAL A 520 -21.34 -8.71 28.02
N GLY A 521 -21.19 -8.31 26.76
CA GLY A 521 -20.10 -8.84 25.96
C GLY A 521 -19.87 -8.08 24.68
N GLU A 522 -18.83 -8.55 23.99
CA GLU A 522 -18.47 -8.13 22.66
C GLU A 522 -18.10 -9.37 21.84
N ALA A 523 -18.54 -9.43 20.59
CA ALA A 523 -18.16 -10.51 19.69
C ALA A 523 -18.11 -10.04 18.24
N GLY A 524 -17.32 -10.73 17.42
CA GLY A 524 -17.23 -10.53 15.98
C GLY A 524 -15.79 -10.51 15.51
N LEU A 525 -15.41 -9.48 14.74
CA LEU A 525 -14.02 -9.29 14.28
C LEU A 525 -13.36 -8.12 15.00
N ARG A 526 -12.06 -8.26 15.31
CA ARG A 526 -11.22 -7.18 15.83
C ARG A 526 -9.82 -7.22 15.21
N PRO A 527 -9.03 -6.13 15.29
CA PRO A 527 -7.61 -6.18 14.94
C PRO A 527 -6.88 -7.24 15.78
N ARG A 528 -5.97 -8.00 15.14
CA ARG A 528 -5.20 -9.04 15.82
C ARG A 528 -4.34 -8.47 16.94
N MET A 529 -4.39 -9.13 18.10
CA MET A 529 -3.58 -8.76 19.27
C MET A 529 -2.28 -9.58 19.36
N SER A 530 -2.22 -10.75 18.70
CA SER A 530 -1.09 -11.68 18.72
C SER A 530 0.05 -11.36 17.73
N GLY A 531 -0.04 -10.21 17.03
CA GLY A 531 0.88 -9.82 15.97
C GLY A 531 0.27 -9.96 14.57
N GLY A 532 0.80 -9.18 13.62
CA GLY A 532 0.27 -9.07 12.24
C GLY A 532 -0.72 -7.91 12.07
N SER A 533 -1.05 -7.57 10.82
CA SER A 533 -1.94 -6.46 10.45
C SER A 533 -3.37 -6.91 10.09
N GLY A 534 -3.70 -8.19 10.33
CA GLY A 534 -5.00 -8.77 10.02
C GLY A 534 -6.04 -8.62 11.13
N TRP A 535 -7.22 -9.19 10.88
CA TRP A 535 -8.35 -9.23 11.79
C TRP A 535 -8.63 -10.67 12.24
N GLU A 536 -8.97 -10.84 13.51
CA GLU A 536 -9.32 -12.13 14.12
C GLU A 536 -10.76 -12.16 14.59
N TRP A 537 -11.34 -13.35 14.58
CA TRP A 537 -12.58 -13.63 15.29
C TRP A 537 -12.32 -13.61 16.79
N PHE A 538 -13.23 -12.99 17.53
CA PHE A 538 -13.15 -12.94 18.98
C PHE A 538 -14.54 -12.94 19.61
N ALA A 539 -14.59 -13.36 20.87
CA ALA A 539 -15.78 -13.28 21.69
C ALA A 539 -15.36 -13.12 23.15
N HIS A 540 -16.00 -12.18 23.82
CA HIS A 540 -15.70 -11.85 25.19
C HIS A 540 -17.01 -11.57 25.92
N LEU A 541 -17.22 -12.27 27.03
CA LEU A 541 -18.47 -12.28 27.79
C LEU A 541 -18.16 -12.10 29.27
N ARG A 542 -18.90 -11.20 29.93
CA ARG A 542 -18.82 -10.89 31.35
C ARG A 542 -20.22 -10.96 31.96
N LEU A 543 -20.21 -11.21 33.25
CA LEU A 543 -21.36 -11.08 34.12
C LEU A 543 -21.22 -9.72 34.85
N GLU A 544 -22.23 -8.87 34.79
CA GLU A 544 -22.32 -7.70 35.68
C GLU A 544 -22.67 -8.15 37.09
N ALA A 545 -22.24 -7.37 38.09
CA ALA A 545 -22.69 -7.59 39.47
C ALA A 545 -24.22 -7.49 39.53
N ALA A 546 -24.85 -8.45 40.22
CA ALA A 546 -26.30 -8.56 40.28
C ALA A 546 -26.78 -8.54 41.72
N GLN A 547 -27.88 -7.84 41.93
CA GLN A 547 -28.57 -7.71 43.21
C GLN A 547 -30.06 -7.95 43.03
N LEU A 548 -30.67 -8.52 44.06
CA LEU A 548 -32.08 -8.83 44.11
C LEU A 548 -32.73 -8.06 45.27
N PRO A 549 -33.55 -7.02 44.99
CA PRO A 549 -34.35 -6.37 46.01
C PRO A 549 -35.44 -7.33 46.52
N LEU A 550 -35.56 -7.48 47.83
CA LEU A 550 -36.47 -8.40 48.50
C LEU A 550 -37.30 -7.68 49.57
N VAL A 551 -38.53 -8.15 49.76
CA VAL A 551 -39.41 -7.74 50.86
C VAL A 551 -39.72 -8.98 51.69
N LEU A 552 -39.36 -8.93 52.97
CA LEU A 552 -39.70 -9.96 53.94
C LEU A 552 -40.92 -9.49 54.73
N THR A 553 -41.99 -10.27 54.68
CA THR A 553 -43.24 -9.99 55.41
C THR A 553 -43.38 -11.00 56.54
N ASP A 554 -43.19 -10.52 57.76
CA ASP A 554 -43.33 -11.30 58.98
C ASP A 554 -44.69 -10.93 59.65
N PRO A 555 -45.51 -11.91 60.03
CA PRO A 555 -46.82 -11.64 60.64
C PRO A 555 -46.72 -10.92 61.99
N VAL A 556 -45.58 -10.99 62.68
CA VAL A 556 -45.32 -10.36 63.97
C VAL A 556 -44.50 -9.08 63.82
N LEU A 557 -43.45 -9.10 62.99
CA LEU A 557 -42.49 -7.99 62.85
C LEU A 557 -42.80 -7.02 61.70
N GLY A 558 -43.80 -7.31 60.87
CA GLY A 558 -44.18 -6.48 59.73
C GLY A 558 -43.25 -6.64 58.52
N GLN A 559 -43.15 -5.60 57.68
CA GLN A 559 -42.38 -5.65 56.44
C GLN A 559 -40.96 -5.08 56.61
N ARG A 560 -39.97 -5.84 56.14
CA ARG A 560 -38.56 -5.42 56.06
C ARG A 560 -38.07 -5.51 54.61
N ARG A 561 -37.22 -4.57 54.20
CA ARG A 561 -36.64 -4.53 52.84
C ARG A 561 -35.17 -4.90 52.91
N HIS A 562 -34.74 -5.73 51.98
CA HIS A 562 -33.37 -6.21 51.85
C HIS A 562 -32.90 -6.07 50.40
N THR A 563 -31.61 -5.87 50.22
CA THR A 563 -30.93 -6.05 48.93
C THR A 563 -30.03 -7.25 49.09
N HIS A 564 -30.27 -8.29 48.31
CA HIS A 564 -29.53 -9.53 48.37
C HIS A 564 -28.57 -9.61 47.18
N ASP A 565 -27.26 -9.70 47.47
CA ASP A 565 -26.26 -9.83 46.42
C ASP A 565 -26.35 -11.24 45.80
N LEU A 566 -26.50 -11.30 44.48
CA LEU A 566 -26.50 -12.58 43.77
C LEU A 566 -25.07 -12.99 43.42
N TRP A 567 -24.31 -12.10 42.77
CA TRP A 567 -22.92 -12.38 42.40
C TRP A 567 -22.15 -11.08 42.09
N PRO A 568 -20.81 -11.09 42.21
CA PRO A 568 -19.96 -9.99 41.76
C PRO A 568 -19.81 -9.99 40.22
N ALA A 569 -19.24 -8.91 39.69
CA ALA A 569 -18.85 -8.86 38.28
C ALA A 569 -17.70 -9.84 38.01
N GLN A 570 -17.78 -10.60 36.90
CA GLN A 570 -16.76 -11.58 36.54
C GLN A 570 -16.66 -11.79 35.03
N THR A 571 -15.46 -12.10 34.53
CA THR A 571 -15.25 -12.52 33.13
C THR A 571 -15.59 -14.00 32.97
N LEU A 572 -16.54 -14.28 32.08
CA LEU A 572 -16.97 -15.64 31.75
C LEU A 572 -16.13 -16.20 30.61
N ILE A 573 -15.97 -15.43 29.53
CA ILE A 573 -15.28 -15.81 28.29
C ILE A 573 -14.32 -14.69 27.89
N ASP A 574 -13.10 -15.07 27.52
CA ASP A 574 -12.14 -14.25 26.79
C ASP A 574 -11.48 -15.15 25.74
N TRP A 575 -12.00 -15.09 24.51
CA TRP A 575 -11.60 -15.97 23.42
C TRP A 575 -11.27 -15.18 22.16
N SER A 576 -10.22 -15.63 21.46
CA SER A 576 -9.85 -15.19 20.12
C SER A 576 -9.27 -16.33 19.30
N LEU A 577 -9.43 -16.26 17.99
CA LEU A 577 -9.00 -17.28 17.03
C LEU A 577 -7.49 -17.20 16.65
N ALA A 578 -6.64 -16.70 17.55
CA ALA A 578 -5.25 -16.34 17.26
C ALA A 578 -4.20 -17.41 17.62
#